data_AF-A0A3D1ATJ2-F1
#
_entry.id   AF-A0A3D1ATJ2-F1
#
_cell.length_a   1.000
_cell.length_b   1.000
_cell.length_c   1.000
_cell.angle_alpha   90.00
_cell.angle_beta   90.00
_cell.angle_gamma   90.00
#
_symmetry.space_group_name_H-M   'P 1'
#
loop_
_entity.id
_entity.type
_entity.pdbx_description
1 polymer ?
#
loop_
_entity_poly.entity_id
_entity_poly.type
_entity_poly.pdbx_seq_one_letter_code
_entity_poly.pdbx_strand_id
1 'polypeptide(L)'
;MKQLLKRLAGGRREKGYLVFATSAANADHIIRHLVAANDCLPIWLMSRAAPSPELAAQCASIVIEPHAWKLCARALAFLRGRWPALSVVCWTAERGAGP
;
A
#
# COMPACT_ATOMS: atom_id res chain seq x y z
N MET A 1 2.55 -9.28 34.29
CA MET A 1 1.25 -9.31 33.55
C MET A 1 0.95 -8.06 32.71
N LYS A 2 1.08 -6.82 33.23
CA LYS A 2 0.72 -5.59 32.46
C LYS A 2 1.52 -5.36 31.16
N GLN A 3 2.79 -5.76 31.09
CA GLN A 3 3.60 -5.66 29.86
C GLN A 3 3.23 -6.69 28.79
N LEU A 4 2.77 -7.89 29.19
CA LEU A 4 2.32 -8.93 28.28
C LEU A 4 0.99 -8.51 27.61
N LEU A 5 0.08 -7.92 28.39
CA LEU A 5 -1.15 -7.33 27.90
C LEU A 5 -0.90 -6.12 26.99
N LYS A 6 0.13 -5.29 27.23
CA LYS A 6 0.54 -4.22 26.28
C LYS A 6 1.11 -4.76 24.96
N ARG A 7 1.80 -5.91 24.98
CA ARG A 7 2.26 -6.60 23.76
C ARG A 7 1.11 -7.26 23.00
N LEU A 8 0.11 -7.80 23.72
CA LEU A 8 -1.10 -8.42 23.16
C LEU A 8 -2.13 -7.39 22.68
N ALA A 9 -2.20 -6.21 23.31
CA ALA A 9 -3.08 -5.11 22.92
C ALA A 9 -2.62 -4.34 21.67
N GLY A 10 -1.66 -4.87 20.91
CA GLY A 10 -1.21 -4.27 19.65
C GLY A 10 -0.65 -2.86 19.85
N GLY A 11 0.57 -2.75 20.38
CA GLY A 11 1.27 -1.46 20.48
C GLY A 11 1.16 -0.68 19.16
N ARG A 12 0.84 0.62 19.25
CA ARG A 12 0.54 1.56 18.14
C ARG A 12 1.27 1.18 16.85
N ARG A 13 0.66 0.31 16.05
CA ARG A 13 1.15 0.03 14.69
C ARG A 13 0.75 1.22 13.85
N GLU A 14 1.70 1.70 13.05
CA GLU A 14 1.44 2.76 12.09
C GLU A 14 0.23 2.33 11.23
N LYS A 15 -0.74 3.24 11.10
CA LYS A 15 -1.93 3.05 10.26
C LYS A 15 -1.75 3.84 8.99
N GLY A 16 -2.18 3.30 7.86
CA GLY A 16 -2.03 3.93 6.56
C GLY A 16 -2.93 3.34 5.49
N TYR A 17 -2.94 3.99 4.33
CA TYR A 17 -3.54 3.50 3.10
C TYR A 17 -2.58 2.54 2.41
N LEU A 18 -3.00 1.29 2.21
CA LEU A 18 -2.24 0.33 1.41
C LEU A 18 -2.77 0.33 -0.03
N VAL A 19 -1.98 0.81 -0.97
CA VAL A 19 -2.37 0.90 -2.38
C VAL A 19 -1.70 -0.22 -3.17
N PHE A 20 -2.47 -1.01 -3.91
CA PHE A 20 -1.93 -1.90 -4.94
C PHE A 20 -2.26 -1.38 -6.34
N ALA A 21 -1.23 -1.28 -7.18
CA ALA A 21 -1.37 -0.83 -8.55
C ALA A 21 -0.61 -1.73 -9.53
N THR A 22 -1.24 -2.01 -10.68
CA THR A 22 -0.66 -2.83 -11.75
C THR A 22 0.03 -1.99 -12.83
N SER A 23 -0.23 -0.68 -12.87
CA SER A 23 0.32 0.27 -13.84
C SER A 23 0.58 1.63 -13.18
N ALA A 24 1.40 2.47 -13.82
CA ALA A 24 1.66 3.84 -13.39
C ALA A 24 0.37 4.67 -13.35
N ALA A 25 -0.48 4.55 -14.38
CA ALA A 25 -1.74 5.27 -14.46
C ALA A 25 -2.72 4.90 -13.32
N ASN A 26 -2.79 3.62 -12.95
CA ASN A 26 -3.62 3.17 -11.83
C ASN A 26 -3.10 3.71 -10.50
N ALA A 27 -1.77 3.68 -10.31
CA ALA A 27 -1.14 4.26 -9.12
C ALA A 27 -1.46 5.76 -9.02
N ASP A 28 -1.25 6.51 -10.10
CA ASP A 28 -1.49 7.95 -10.15
C ASP A 28 -2.96 8.31 -9.89
N HIS A 29 -3.89 7.51 -10.42
CA HIS A 29 -5.32 7.73 -10.19
C HIS A 29 -5.70 7.53 -8.71
N ILE A 30 -5.26 6.42 -8.10
CA ILE A 30 -5.57 6.12 -6.70
C ILE A 30 -4.93 7.14 -5.75
N ILE A 31 -3.66 7.50 -5.97
CA ILE A 31 -2.96 8.46 -5.12
C ILE A 31 -3.66 9.82 -5.16
N ARG A 32 -4.03 10.30 -6.36
CA ARG A 32 -4.80 11.56 -6.49
C ARG A 32 -6.11 11.51 -5.73
N HIS A 33 -6.83 10.40 -5.80
CA HIS A 33 -8.09 10.22 -5.08
C HIS A 33 -7.89 10.30 -3.55
N LEU A 34 -6.88 9.59 -3.02
CA LEU A 34 -6.59 9.59 -1.58
C LEU A 34 -6.09 10.95 -1.08
N VAL A 35 -5.25 11.64 -1.86
CA VAL A 35 -4.79 12.99 -1.52
C VAL A 35 -5.96 13.98 -1.52
N ALA A 36 -6.86 13.89 -2.51
CA ALA A 36 -8.04 14.74 -2.59
C ALA A 36 -9.05 14.50 -1.45
N ALA A 37 -9.13 13.27 -0.92
CA ALA A 37 -9.94 12.96 0.26
C ALA A 37 -9.44 13.66 1.54
N ASN A 38 -8.21 14.19 1.52
CA ASN A 38 -7.60 15.01 2.57
C ASN A 38 -7.52 14.32 3.95
N ASP A 39 -7.30 13.01 3.94
CA ASP A 39 -7.00 12.25 5.15
C ASP A 39 -5.48 12.26 5.42
N CYS A 40 -5.08 12.57 6.66
CA CYS A 40 -3.68 12.63 7.08
C CYS A 40 -3.01 11.26 7.26
N LEU A 41 -3.56 10.18 6.69
CA LEU A 41 -2.97 8.85 6.80
C LEU A 41 -1.88 8.64 5.75
N PRO A 42 -0.72 8.06 6.11
CA PRO A 42 0.36 7.80 5.16
C PRO A 42 -0.09 6.83 4.07
N ILE A 43 0.31 7.11 2.83
CA ILE A 43 0.08 6.24 1.68
C ILE A 43 1.29 5.32 1.50
N TRP A 44 1.04 4.01 1.44
CA TRP A 44 2.03 2.99 1.13
C TRP A 44 1.68 2.33 -0.20
N LEU A 45 2.49 2.61 -1.22
CA LEU A 45 2.28 2.12 -2.57
C LEU A 45 3.04 0.81 -2.81
N MET A 46 2.31 -0.21 -3.24
CA MET A 46 2.81 -1.49 -3.74
C MET A 46 2.46 -1.56 -5.23
N SER A 47 3.41 -1.32 -6.13
CA SER A 47 3.11 -1.18 -7.55
C SER A 47 4.04 -2.00 -8.46
N ARG A 48 3.51 -2.41 -9.61
CA ARG A 48 4.30 -3.04 -10.68
C ARG A 48 5.05 -2.02 -11.55
N ALA A 49 4.68 -0.75 -11.49
CA ALA A 49 5.30 0.35 -12.20
C ALA A 49 5.35 1.61 -11.33
N ALA A 50 6.37 2.43 -11.51
CA ALA A 50 6.50 3.68 -10.75
C ALA A 50 5.35 4.65 -11.10
N PRO A 51 4.76 5.34 -10.10
CA PRO A 51 3.89 6.48 -10.35
C PRO A 51 4.70 7.67 -10.90
N SER A 52 4.01 8.73 -11.32
CA SER A 52 4.64 10.00 -11.63
C SER A 52 5.46 10.53 -10.43
N PRO A 53 6.58 11.26 -10.65
CA PRO A 53 7.42 11.77 -9.56
C PRO A 53 6.69 12.66 -8.56
N GLU A 54 5.75 13.48 -9.06
CA GLU A 54 4.92 14.36 -8.22
C GLU A 54 4.06 13.56 -7.24
N LEU A 55 3.42 12.48 -7.70
CA LEU A 55 2.58 11.63 -6.86
C LEU A 55 3.40 10.65 -6.02
N ALA A 56 4.58 10.26 -6.48
CA ALA A 56 5.54 9.52 -5.67
C ALA A 56 5.90 10.28 -4.38
N ALA A 57 6.05 11.61 -4.45
CA ALA A 57 6.35 12.45 -3.29
C ALA A 57 5.24 12.48 -2.23
N GLN A 58 4.00 12.09 -2.59
CA GLN A 58 2.87 11.99 -1.66
C GLN A 58 2.85 10.65 -0.90
N CYS A 59 3.62 9.67 -1.35
CA CYS A 59 3.70 8.36 -0.72
C CYS A 59 4.75 8.34 0.39
N ALA A 60 4.37 7.90 1.58
CA ALA A 60 5.31 7.66 2.68
C ALA A 60 6.25 6.47 2.40
N SER A 61 5.80 5.51 1.59
CA SER A 61 6.62 4.39 1.15
C SER A 61 6.18 3.89 -0.22
N ILE A 62 7.15 3.48 -1.03
CA ILE A 62 6.93 2.94 -2.37
C ILE A 62 7.74 1.65 -2.53
N VAL A 63 7.07 0.58 -2.94
CA VAL A 63 7.68 -0.66 -3.38
C VAL A 63 7.30 -0.88 -4.83
N ILE A 64 8.29 -0.82 -5.73
CA ILE A 64 8.13 -1.15 -7.14
C ILE A 64 8.66 -2.56 -7.38
N GLU A 65 7.81 -3.43 -7.92
CA GLU A 65 8.15 -4.81 -8.27
C GLU A 65 7.30 -5.29 -9.45
N PRO A 66 7.87 -5.49 -10.65
CA PRO A 66 7.13 -5.86 -11.85
C PRO A 66 6.39 -7.20 -11.77
N HIS A 67 6.91 -8.16 -10.99
CA HIS A 67 6.32 -9.48 -10.87
C HIS A 67 5.30 -9.55 -9.72
N ALA A 68 4.05 -9.87 -10.04
CA ALA A 68 2.94 -9.82 -9.09
C ALA A 68 3.17 -10.67 -7.81
N TRP A 69 3.73 -11.88 -7.95
CA TRP A 69 4.01 -12.73 -6.79
C TRP A 69 5.11 -12.16 -5.89
N LYS A 70 6.18 -11.59 -6.47
CA LYS A 70 7.24 -10.93 -5.70
C LYS A 70 6.70 -9.69 -5.01
N LEU A 71 5.85 -8.91 -5.69
CA LEU A 71 5.22 -7.74 -5.12
C LEU A 71 4.35 -8.11 -3.91
N CYS A 72 3.56 -9.17 -4.03
CA CYS A 72 2.76 -9.71 -2.94
C CYS A 72 3.63 -10.14 -1.75
N ALA A 73 4.72 -10.91 -2.00
CA ALA A 73 5.64 -11.32 -0.94
C ALA A 73 6.29 -10.12 -0.23
N ARG A 74 6.70 -9.09 -0.98
CA ARG A 74 7.27 -7.86 -0.42
C ARG A 74 6.24 -7.04 0.36
N ALA A 75 5.00 -6.95 -0.12
CA ALA A 75 3.91 -6.31 0.59
C ALA A 75 3.61 -7.02 1.92
N LEU A 76 3.51 -8.35 1.93
CA LEU A 76 3.30 -9.13 3.15
C LEU A 76 4.44 -8.92 4.17
N ALA A 77 5.69 -8.89 3.70
CA ALA A 77 6.83 -8.58 4.56
C ALA A 77 6.76 -7.15 5.12
N PHE A 78 6.41 -6.17 4.29
CA PHE A 78 6.24 -4.77 4.68
C PHE A 78 5.15 -4.57 5.76
N LEU A 79 4.10 -5.38 5.70
CA LEU A 79 2.96 -5.33 6.63
C LEU A 79 3.21 -5.99 7.98
N ARG A 80 4.30 -6.74 8.18
CA ARG A 80 4.57 -7.45 9.46
C ARG A 80 4.58 -6.54 10.69
N GLY A 81 4.89 -5.25 10.53
CA GLY A 81 4.89 -4.24 11.59
C GLY A 81 3.85 -3.13 11.44
N ARG A 82 2.98 -3.18 10.44
CA ARG A 82 2.07 -2.09 10.06
C ARG A 82 0.62 -2.56 10.03
N TRP A 83 -0.32 -1.63 10.08
CA TRP A 83 -1.74 -1.94 10.03
C TRP A 83 -2.43 -1.13 8.94
N PRO A 84 -2.85 -1.74 7.82
CA PRO A 84 -3.62 -1.00 6.82
C PRO A 84 -4.98 -0.61 7.42
N ALA A 85 -5.29 0.68 7.41
CA ALA A 85 -6.63 1.15 7.79
C ALA A 85 -7.64 0.88 6.67
N LEU A 86 -7.16 1.03 5.43
CA LEU A 86 -7.89 0.73 4.20
C LEU A 86 -6.88 0.23 3.16
N SER A 87 -7.30 -0.78 2.39
CA SER A 87 -6.57 -1.25 1.21
C SER A 87 -7.32 -0.81 -0.04
N VAL A 88 -6.61 -0.22 -0.99
CA VAL A 88 -7.19 0.32 -2.23
C VAL A 88 -6.53 -0.34 -3.43
N VAL A 89 -7.36 -0.80 -4.35
CA VAL A 89 -6.94 -1.44 -5.60
C VAL A 89 -7.80 -0.91 -6.74
N CYS A 90 -7.23 -0.82 -7.94
CA CYS A 90 -8.02 -0.58 -9.15
C CYS A 90 -8.42 -1.94 -9.74
N TRP A 91 -9.72 -2.17 -9.88
CA TRP A 91 -10.22 -3.31 -10.63
C TRP A 91 -9.97 -3.06 -12.12
N THR A 92 -9.00 -3.75 -12.71
CA THR A 92 -8.65 -3.55 -14.13
C THR A 92 -9.52 -4.35 -15.09
N ALA A 93 -10.38 -5.24 -14.60
CA ALA A 93 -11.17 -6.21 -15.39
C ALA A 93 -10.34 -7.12 -16.32
N GLU A 94 -9.01 -7.05 -16.24
CA GLU A 94 -8.09 -7.92 -16.92
C GLU A 94 -8.13 -9.30 -16.27
N ARG A 95 -8.21 -10.36 -17.09
CA ARG A 95 -8.00 -11.71 -16.57
C ARG A 95 -6.56 -11.82 -16.08
N GLY A 96 -6.39 -12.27 -14.84
CA GLY A 96 -5.07 -12.64 -14.34
C GLY A 96 -4.52 -13.73 -15.24
N ALA A 97 -3.38 -13.47 -15.88
CA ALA A 97 -2.52 -14.52 -16.42
C ALA A 97 -1.90 -15.22 -15.20
N GLY A 98 -2.70 -16.09 -14.56
CA GLY A 98 -2.17 -17.03 -13.59
C GLY A 98 -1.11 -17.91 -14.26
N PRO A 99 -0.20 -18.50 -13.47
CA PRO A 99 0.56 -19.64 -13.99
C PRO A 99 -0.37 -20.75 -14.46
#